data_AF-A0A378N0X9-F1
#
_entry.id   AF-A0A378N0X9-F1
#
_cell.length_a   1.000
_cell.length_b   1.000
_cell.length_c   1.000
_cell.angle_alpha   90.00
_cell.angle_beta   90.00
_cell.angle_gamma   90.00
#
_symmetry.space_group_name_H-M   'P 1'
#
loop_
_entity.id
_entity.type
_entity.pdbx_description
1 polymer ?
#
loop_
_entity_poly.entity_id
_entity_poly.type
_entity_poly.pdbx_seq_one_letter_code
_entity_poly.pdbx_strand_id
1 'polypeptide(L)'
;MRIYGAKGGGGSSHTPIEAPETGRSKQIVNIVELLCEGEIEGLVDGFKSIYLDGTQIQNDDGTYNFNNVSGQLNVGTQDQDVLDGYDSSQNEVNVGVEIKKKNGAIVRTVTDERINRLRLTLE
;
A
#
# COMPACT_ATOMS: atom_id res chain seq x y z
N MET A 1 8.59 -1.70 70.86
CA MET A 1 8.64 -2.84 69.92
C MET A 1 8.78 -2.27 68.52
N ARG A 2 9.90 -2.50 67.83
CA ARG A 2 10.13 -2.04 66.45
C ARG A 2 9.88 -3.22 65.51
N ILE A 3 9.06 -3.01 64.48
CA ILE A 3 8.78 -4.01 63.45
C ILE A 3 9.51 -3.59 62.18
N TYR A 4 10.26 -4.52 61.58
CA TYR A 4 10.86 -4.36 60.25
C TYR A 4 10.17 -5.34 59.31
N GLY A 5 9.73 -4.86 58.14
CA GLY A 5 9.24 -5.69 57.05
C GLY A 5 10.38 -6.03 56.10
N ALA A 6 10.71 -7.32 55.94
CA ALA A 6 11.57 -7.79 54.87
C ALA A 6 10.71 -8.10 53.64
N LYS A 7 10.76 -7.22 52.62
CA LYS A 7 10.17 -7.55 51.31
C LYS A 7 11.14 -8.45 50.56
N GLY A 8 10.90 -9.76 50.67
CA GLY A 8 11.37 -10.72 49.68
C GLY A 8 10.75 -10.39 48.31
N GLY A 9 11.57 -10.41 47.28
CA GLY A 9 11.11 -10.09 45.93
C GLY A 9 12.25 -10.06 44.94
N GLY A 10 13.00 -11.15 44.86
CA GLY A 10 13.85 -11.44 43.71
C GLY A 10 12.96 -11.73 42.51
N GLY A 11 12.54 -10.69 41.82
CA GLY A 11 11.93 -10.78 40.51
C GLY A 11 12.69 -9.82 39.62
N SER A 12 13.46 -10.35 38.68
CA SER A 12 14.06 -9.59 37.60
C SER A 12 12.98 -8.70 36.99
N SER A 13 13.17 -7.38 37.08
CA SER A 13 12.29 -6.39 36.47
C SER A 13 12.29 -6.63 34.97
N HIS A 14 11.27 -7.31 34.44
CA HIS A 14 11.05 -7.42 33.02
C HIS A 14 10.62 -6.04 32.52
N THR A 15 11.51 -5.33 31.85
CA THR A 15 11.14 -4.14 31.06
C THR A 15 10.37 -4.64 29.83
N PRO A 16 9.07 -4.33 29.69
CA PRO A 16 8.36 -4.63 28.46
C PRO A 16 9.05 -3.90 27.31
N ILE A 17 9.45 -4.64 26.28
CA ILE A 17 9.96 -4.06 25.04
C ILE A 17 8.79 -3.99 24.08
N GLU A 18 8.42 -2.78 23.70
CA GLU A 18 7.44 -2.53 22.65
C GLU A 18 8.02 -3.03 21.33
N ALA A 19 7.29 -3.91 20.64
CA ALA A 19 7.75 -4.44 19.37
C ALA A 19 7.80 -3.29 18.34
N PRO A 20 8.78 -3.26 17.43
CA PRO A 20 8.81 -2.27 16.36
C PRO A 20 7.51 -2.34 15.55
N GLU A 21 6.79 -1.23 15.49
CA GLU A 21 5.56 -1.09 14.69
C GLU A 21 5.88 -1.26 13.20
N THR A 22 5.59 -2.44 12.65
CA THR A 22 5.74 -2.76 11.21
C THR A 22 4.40 -2.81 10.48
N GLY A 23 3.28 -2.51 11.16
CA GLY A 23 1.91 -2.65 10.65
C GLY A 23 1.42 -1.60 9.65
N ARG A 24 2.32 -0.88 8.95
CA ARG A 24 1.85 0.09 7.94
C ARG A 24 1.55 -0.63 6.62
N SER A 25 0.27 -0.88 6.36
CA SER A 25 -0.19 -1.33 5.04
C SER A 25 0.18 -0.28 3.98
N LYS A 26 0.80 -0.72 2.87
CA LYS A 26 1.00 0.12 1.67
C LYS A 26 -0.19 -0.10 0.76
N GLN A 27 -1.07 0.89 0.67
CA GLN A 27 -2.21 0.87 -0.24
C GLN A 27 -1.86 1.66 -1.51
N ILE A 28 -2.21 1.10 -2.66
CA ILE A 28 -2.01 1.72 -3.97
C ILE A 28 -3.41 1.92 -4.55
N VAL A 29 -3.68 3.13 -5.03
CA VAL A 29 -4.89 3.44 -5.79
C VAL A 29 -4.51 3.64 -7.25
N ASN A 30 -5.27 3.03 -8.15
CA ASN A 30 -5.16 3.25 -9.59
C ASN A 30 -6.40 4.04 -10.02
N ILE A 31 -6.20 5.15 -10.72
CA ILE A 31 -7.28 6.05 -11.17
C ILE A 31 -7.18 6.14 -12.69
N VAL A 32 -8.32 5.99 -13.38
CA VAL A 32 -8.47 6.23 -14.82
C VAL A 32 -9.48 7.34 -15.00
N GLU A 33 -9.12 8.38 -15.75
CA GLU A 33 -9.97 9.52 -16.06
C GLU A 33 -10.08 9.70 -17.57
N LEU A 34 -11.28 10.00 -18.05
CA LEU A 34 -11.55 10.25 -19.47
C LEU A 34 -11.70 11.76 -19.65
N LEU A 35 -10.80 12.37 -20.42
CA LEU A 35 -10.76 13.83 -20.60
C LEU A 35 -11.65 14.31 -21.75
N CYS A 36 -11.62 13.61 -22.89
CA CYS A 36 -12.31 14.00 -24.10
C CYS A 36 -12.58 12.81 -25.02
N GLU A 37 -13.35 13.07 -26.08
CA GLU A 37 -13.44 12.19 -27.25
C GLU A 37 -12.48 12.66 -28.35
N GLY A 38 -11.89 11.72 -29.07
CA GLY A 38 -10.97 12.00 -30.18
C GLY A 38 -9.55 12.36 -29.76
N GLU A 39 -8.70 12.59 -30.75
CA GLU A 39 -7.26 12.81 -30.58
C GLU A 39 -6.96 14.22 -30.03
N ILE A 40 -6.10 14.29 -29.02
CA ILE A 40 -5.59 15.53 -28.41
C ILE A 40 -4.07 15.54 -28.34
N GLU A 41 -3.46 16.73 -28.27
CA GLU A 41 -2.01 16.87 -28.07
C GLU A 41 -1.53 16.44 -26.67
N GLY A 42 -2.47 16.22 -25.74
CA GLY A 42 -2.21 15.81 -24.36
C GLY A 42 -2.31 16.94 -23.34
N LEU A 43 -1.75 16.72 -22.15
CA LEU A 43 -1.76 17.69 -21.06
C LEU A 43 -0.75 18.82 -21.32
N VAL A 44 -1.16 20.07 -21.08
CA VAL A 44 -0.38 21.28 -21.39
C VAL A 44 1.04 21.23 -20.81
N ASP A 45 1.19 20.80 -19.56
CA ASP A 45 2.46 20.72 -18.83
C ASP A 45 2.70 19.32 -18.22
N GLY A 46 2.15 18.27 -18.84
CA GLY A 46 2.28 16.90 -18.36
C GLY A 46 1.79 16.74 -16.91
N PHE A 47 2.63 16.20 -16.03
CA PHE A 47 2.28 15.95 -14.62
C PHE A 47 2.06 17.22 -13.80
N LYS A 48 2.54 18.37 -14.26
CA LYS A 48 2.27 19.67 -13.62
C LYS A 48 0.83 20.12 -13.83
N SER A 49 0.18 19.63 -14.89
CA SER A 49 -1.24 19.87 -15.15
C SER A 49 -2.18 19.01 -14.29
N ILE A 50 -1.65 18.10 -13.47
CA ILE A 50 -2.46 17.17 -12.66
C ILE A 50 -2.46 17.63 -11.20
N TYR A 51 -3.66 17.72 -10.62
CA TYR A 51 -3.88 18.17 -9.25
C TYR A 51 -4.63 17.11 -8.47
N LEU A 52 -4.16 16.82 -7.26
CA LEU A 52 -4.87 16.01 -6.28
C LEU A 52 -5.33 16.93 -5.16
N ASP A 53 -6.64 17.10 -5.01
CA ASP A 53 -7.24 17.99 -4.00
C ASP A 53 -6.64 19.41 -4.04
N GLY A 54 -6.54 19.98 -5.24
CA GLY A 54 -5.96 21.32 -5.46
C GLY A 54 -4.44 21.41 -5.32
N THR A 55 -3.74 20.33 -4.99
CA THR A 55 -2.27 20.28 -4.91
C THR A 55 -1.68 19.68 -6.20
N GLN A 56 -0.78 20.40 -6.87
CA GLN A 56 -0.07 19.89 -8.05
C GLN A 56 0.69 18.61 -7.73
N ILE A 57 0.69 17.63 -8.64
CA ILE A 57 1.51 16.43 -8.48
C ILE A 57 3.00 16.77 -8.62
N GLN A 58 3.34 17.53 -9.67
CA GLN A 58 4.68 18.02 -9.95
C GLN A 58 4.66 19.55 -9.97
N ASN A 59 5.60 20.17 -9.27
CA ASN A 59 5.76 21.61 -9.18
C ASN A 59 6.44 22.17 -10.44
N ASP A 60 6.37 23.50 -10.61
CA ASP A 60 7.03 24.22 -11.71
C ASP A 60 8.54 23.98 -11.79
N ASP A 61 9.19 23.83 -10.62
CA ASP A 61 10.63 23.52 -10.48
C ASP A 61 10.98 22.05 -10.77
N GLY A 62 9.99 21.21 -11.08
CA GLY A 62 10.14 19.80 -11.41
C GLY A 62 10.11 18.85 -10.21
N THR A 63 10.06 19.36 -8.98
CA THR A 63 9.92 18.54 -7.76
C THR A 63 8.50 17.96 -7.63
N TYR A 64 8.35 16.85 -6.92
CA TYR A 64 7.06 16.19 -6.72
C TYR A 64 6.53 16.40 -5.30
N ASN A 65 5.25 16.76 -5.18
CA ASN A 65 4.58 16.88 -3.88
C ASN A 65 4.17 15.51 -3.31
N PHE A 66 4.05 14.49 -4.16
CA PHE A 66 3.68 13.14 -3.80
C PHE A 66 4.75 12.14 -4.23
N ASN A 67 5.18 11.30 -3.29
CA ASN A 67 6.16 10.25 -3.57
C ASN A 67 5.47 8.99 -4.12
N ASN A 68 6.10 8.32 -5.08
CA ASN A 68 5.60 7.11 -5.76
C ASN A 68 4.36 7.32 -6.62
N VAL A 69 4.25 8.47 -7.29
CA VAL A 69 3.25 8.68 -8.33
C VAL A 69 3.82 8.24 -9.68
N SER A 70 3.02 7.50 -10.44
CA SER A 70 3.26 7.18 -11.84
C SER A 70 1.96 7.33 -12.61
N GLY A 71 2.04 7.56 -13.91
CA GLY A 71 0.88 7.78 -14.75
C GLY A 71 1.23 7.60 -16.21
N GLN A 72 0.18 7.39 -17.00
CA GLN A 72 0.24 7.25 -18.45
C GLN A 72 -0.83 8.18 -19.02
N LEU A 73 -0.58 8.70 -20.22
CA LEU A 73 -1.53 9.53 -20.93
C LEU A 73 -1.79 8.91 -22.30
N ASN A 74 -3.07 8.69 -22.56
CA ASN A 74 -3.56 8.18 -23.82
C ASN A 74 -4.26 9.34 -24.55
N VAL A 75 -3.73 9.70 -25.72
CA VAL A 75 -4.13 10.91 -26.46
C VAL A 75 -5.40 10.73 -27.31
N GLY A 76 -5.97 9.53 -27.38
CA GLY A 76 -7.23 9.27 -28.09
C GLY A 76 -7.08 9.04 -29.58
N THR A 77 -5.92 8.57 -30.04
CA THR A 77 -5.69 8.18 -31.45
C THR A 77 -6.64 7.05 -31.87
N GLN A 78 -6.92 6.95 -33.18
CA GLN A 78 -7.79 5.91 -33.72
C GLN A 78 -7.24 4.49 -33.47
N ASP A 79 -5.91 4.35 -33.53
CA ASP A 79 -5.17 3.15 -33.13
C ASP A 79 -4.39 3.50 -31.85
N GLN A 80 -4.80 2.94 -30.72
CA GLN A 80 -4.28 3.28 -29.41
C GLN A 80 -4.00 2.03 -28.59
N ASP A 81 -2.86 2.04 -27.90
CA ASP A 81 -2.46 0.96 -27.02
C ASP A 81 -3.38 0.83 -25.79
N VAL A 82 -3.49 -0.40 -25.29
CA VAL A 82 -4.21 -0.70 -24.06
C VAL A 82 -3.46 -0.09 -22.87
N LEU A 83 -4.20 0.36 -21.86
CA LEU A 83 -3.61 0.89 -20.62
C LEU A 83 -2.82 -0.21 -19.88
N ASP A 84 -1.55 0.07 -19.58
CA ASP A 84 -0.70 -0.88 -18.85
C ASP A 84 -1.13 -0.98 -17.38
N GLY A 85 -1.01 -2.17 -16.81
CA GLY A 85 -1.27 -2.44 -15.38
C GLY A 85 -2.74 -2.71 -15.03
N TYR A 86 -3.63 -2.74 -16.03
CA TYR A 86 -5.04 -3.14 -15.90
C TYR A 86 -5.31 -4.54 -16.47
N ASP A 87 -4.27 -5.29 -16.80
CA ASP A 87 -4.32 -6.67 -17.30
C ASP A 87 -4.56 -7.73 -16.20
N SER A 88 -4.64 -7.29 -14.93
CA SER A 88 -4.76 -8.17 -13.78
C SER A 88 -6.19 -8.23 -13.22
N SER A 89 -6.66 -9.44 -12.94
CA SER A 89 -7.84 -9.69 -12.11
C SER A 89 -7.37 -10.06 -10.70
N GLN A 90 -7.95 -9.43 -9.67
CA GLN A 90 -7.62 -9.69 -8.27
C GLN A 90 -8.82 -10.32 -7.56
N ASN A 91 -8.56 -11.34 -6.76
CA ASN A 91 -9.55 -11.96 -5.89
C ASN A 91 -9.05 -11.94 -4.46
N GLU A 92 -9.89 -11.48 -3.52
CA GLU A 92 -9.57 -11.45 -2.10
C GLU A 92 -10.20 -12.65 -1.41
N VAL A 93 -9.37 -13.40 -0.67
CA VAL A 93 -9.81 -14.58 0.10
C VAL A 93 -9.55 -14.32 1.56
N ASN A 94 -10.61 -14.15 2.35
CA ASN A 94 -10.46 -14.05 3.80
C ASN A 94 -9.92 -15.36 4.38
N VAL A 95 -8.86 -15.25 5.18
CA VAL A 95 -8.19 -16.41 5.78
C VAL A 95 -8.74 -16.71 7.18
N GLY A 96 -9.21 -15.70 7.93
CA GLY A 96 -9.85 -15.88 9.24
C GLY A 96 -8.97 -16.51 10.32
N VAL A 97 -7.64 -16.46 10.18
CA VAL A 97 -6.69 -17.07 11.12
C VAL A 97 -6.00 -16.00 11.94
N GLU A 98 -6.06 -16.14 13.27
CA GLU A 98 -5.33 -15.29 14.19
C GLU A 98 -3.83 -15.64 14.21
N ILE A 99 -2.97 -14.64 13.98
CA ILE A 99 -1.51 -14.81 14.00
C ILE A 99 -1.00 -14.62 15.43
N LYS A 100 -0.64 -15.74 16.08
CA LYS A 100 0.02 -15.75 17.39
C LYS A 100 1.31 -16.55 17.34
N LYS A 101 2.34 -16.11 18.07
CA LYS A 101 3.60 -16.85 18.22
C LYS A 101 3.40 -18.32 18.66
N LYS A 102 2.36 -18.59 19.47
CA LYS A 102 2.02 -19.95 19.91
C LYS A 102 1.41 -20.83 18.80
N ASN A 103 0.81 -20.22 17.77
CA ASN A 103 0.05 -20.92 16.73
C ASN A 103 0.98 -21.52 15.65
N GLY A 104 2.27 -21.16 15.65
CA GLY A 104 3.26 -21.66 14.68
C GLY A 104 3.11 -21.04 13.30
N ALA A 105 3.70 -21.68 12.28
CA ALA A 105 3.62 -21.22 10.90
C ALA A 105 2.22 -21.45 10.31
N ILE A 106 1.69 -20.44 9.62
CA ILE A 106 0.43 -20.54 8.88
C ILE A 106 0.75 -20.87 7.43
N VAL A 107 0.20 -21.97 6.92
CA VAL A 107 0.42 -22.44 5.54
C VAL A 107 -0.91 -22.43 4.78
N ARG A 108 -0.90 -21.85 3.58
CA ARG A 108 -2.04 -21.86 2.65
C ARG A 108 -1.55 -22.24 1.26
N THR A 109 -2.26 -23.18 0.64
CA THR A 109 -2.02 -23.59 -0.74
C THR A 109 -2.84 -22.72 -1.68
N VAL A 110 -2.19 -22.18 -2.71
CA VAL A 110 -2.82 -21.48 -3.82
C VAL A 110 -2.87 -22.45 -4.99
N THR A 111 -4.06 -22.77 -5.49
CA THR A 111 -4.26 -23.80 -6.52
C THR A 111 -4.60 -23.24 -7.90
N ASP A 112 -4.86 -21.93 -8.02
CA ASP A 112 -5.11 -21.31 -9.34
C ASP A 112 -3.77 -21.06 -10.03
N GLU A 113 -3.54 -21.79 -11.13
CA GLU A 113 -2.31 -21.74 -11.92
C GLU A 113 -2.12 -20.41 -12.66
N ARG A 114 -3.17 -19.57 -12.73
CA ARG A 114 -3.12 -18.26 -13.41
C ARG A 114 -2.65 -17.13 -12.50
N ILE A 115 -2.41 -17.41 -11.22
CA ILE A 115 -1.93 -16.41 -10.26
C ILE A 115 -0.43 -16.17 -10.44
N ASN A 116 -0.05 -14.92 -10.68
CA ASN A 116 1.34 -14.48 -10.83
C ASN A 116 1.81 -13.55 -9.69
N ARG A 117 0.91 -13.11 -8.80
CA ARG A 117 1.20 -12.20 -7.68
C ARG A 117 0.32 -12.50 -6.47
N LEU A 118 0.90 -12.43 -5.28
CA LEU A 118 0.18 -12.53 -3.99
C LEU A 118 0.31 -11.23 -3.20
N ARG A 119 -0.80 -10.74 -2.65
CA ARG A 119 -0.84 -9.68 -1.64
C ARG A 119 -1.35 -10.27 -0.34
N LEU A 120 -0.66 -10.01 0.76
CA LEU A 120 -1.07 -10.43 2.09
C LEU A 120 -1.40 -9.19 2.91
N THR A 121 -2.60 -9.16 3.48
CA THR A 121 -3.01 -8.16 4.47
C THR A 121 -3.03 -8.83 5.84
N LEU A 122 -2.32 -8.22 6.79
CA LEU A 122 -2.35 -8.62 8.20
C LEU A 122 -3.04 -7.50 8.95
N GLU A 123 -4.10 -7.85 9.68
CA GLU A 123 -4.91 -6.94 10.51
C GLU A 123 -4.82 -7.36 11.98
#